data_AF-A0A9X2CNF4-F1
#
_entry.id   AF-A0A9X2CNF4-F1
#
_cell.length_a   1.000
_cell.length_b   1.000
_cell.length_c   1.000
_cell.angle_alpha   90.00
_cell.angle_beta   90.00
_cell.angle_gamma   90.00
#
_symmetry.space_group_name_H-M   'P 1'
#
loop_
_entity.id
_entity.type
_entity.pdbx_description
1 polymer ?
#
loop_
_entity_poly.entity_id
_entity_poly.type
_entity_poly.pdbx_seq_one_letter_code
_entity_poly.pdbx_strand_id
1 'polypeptide(L)'
;MIYLISYAFHMLVSVLFFVLIPLPFLIKGSLLDEPGRFTLLLKIYKRIIWLAHGGVIIAIVSGFLMTTQWLTVWFFIVVLIWLALSALLGMTAKAVRIILENLEKDKKEDDEITKLRLYSFLLMIAILSMFMMKIVLYI
;
A
#
# COMPACT_ATOMS: atom_id res chain seq x y z
N MET A 1 -14.90 18.42 -17.52
CA MET A 1 -15.45 17.09 -17.17
C MET A 1 -14.36 16.08 -16.84
N ILE A 2 -13.37 15.88 -17.72
CA ILE A 2 -12.29 14.90 -17.51
C ILE A 2 -11.50 15.11 -16.19
N TYR A 3 -11.16 16.35 -15.87
CA TYR A 3 -10.45 16.68 -14.62
C TYR A 3 -11.22 16.24 -13.36
N LEU A 4 -12.53 16.48 -13.31
CA LEU A 4 -13.36 16.15 -12.15
C LEU A 4 -13.50 14.63 -11.97
N ILE A 5 -13.59 13.90 -13.08
CA ILE A 5 -13.59 12.43 -13.11
C ILE A 5 -12.24 11.90 -12.60
N SER A 6 -11.12 12.41 -13.14
CA SER A 6 -9.77 12.05 -12.70
C SER A 6 -9.56 12.33 -11.22
N TYR A 7 -10.00 13.49 -10.73
CA TYR A 7 -9.93 13.86 -9.31
C TYR A 7 -10.72 12.89 -8.44
N ALA A 8 -11.95 12.54 -8.82
CA ALA A 8 -12.77 11.60 -8.07
C ALA A 8 -12.12 10.21 -7.97
N PHE A 9 -11.58 9.70 -9.08
CA PHE A 9 -10.84 8.43 -9.07
C PHE A 9 -9.56 8.51 -8.22
N HIS A 10 -8.79 9.60 -8.33
CA HIS A 10 -7.57 9.80 -7.56
C HIS A 10 -7.84 9.82 -6.05
N MET A 11 -8.91 10.51 -5.64
CA MET A 11 -9.36 10.57 -4.25
C MET A 11 -9.86 9.21 -3.74
N LEU A 12 -10.68 8.50 -4.53
CA LEU A 12 -11.18 7.17 -4.17
C LEU A 12 -10.03 6.19 -3.92
N VAL A 13 -9.04 6.19 -4.81
CA VAL A 13 -7.85 5.36 -4.65
C VAL A 13 -7.03 5.77 -3.42
N SER A 14 -6.93 7.06 -3.12
CA SER A 14 -6.22 7.52 -1.93
C SER A 14 -6.82 6.95 -0.64
N VAL A 15 -8.15 6.86 -0.56
CA VAL A 15 -8.85 6.22 0.57
C VAL A 15 -8.52 4.73 0.67
N LEU A 16 -8.41 4.02 -0.47
CA LEU A 16 -8.03 2.61 -0.49
C LEU A 16 -6.64 2.39 0.15
N PHE A 17 -5.66 3.27 -0.10
CA PHE A 17 -4.33 3.16 0.52
C PHE A 17 -4.36 3.34 2.04
N PHE A 18 -5.29 4.13 2.59
CA PHE A 18 -5.41 4.27 4.05
C PHE A 18 -5.80 2.96 4.76
N VAL A 19 -6.48 2.06 4.05
CA VAL A 19 -6.79 0.72 4.59
C VAL A 19 -5.51 -0.11 4.82
N LEU A 20 -4.39 0.22 4.16
CA LEU A 20 -3.12 -0.49 4.33
C LEU A 20 -2.29 0.01 5.53
N ILE A 21 -2.57 1.22 6.05
CA ILE A 21 -1.86 1.81 7.20
C ILE A 21 -1.90 0.92 8.46
N PRO A 22 -3.05 0.33 8.88
CA PRO A 22 -3.09 -0.48 10.09
C PRO A 22 -2.43 -1.87 9.96
N LEU A 23 -2.13 -2.33 8.74
CA LEU A 23 -1.59 -3.67 8.47
C LEU A 23 -0.41 -4.10 9.36
N PRO A 24 0.70 -3.33 9.50
CA PRO A 24 1.83 -3.73 10.35
C PRO A 24 1.43 -3.99 11.80
N PHE A 25 0.46 -3.23 12.33
CA PHE A 25 -0.04 -3.40 13.70
C PHE A 25 -0.98 -4.60 13.82
N LEU A 26 -1.85 -4.81 12.82
CA LEU A 26 -2.76 -5.96 12.78
C LEU A 26 -1.99 -7.28 12.64
N ILE A 27 -0.86 -7.30 11.92
CA ILE A 27 0.03 -8.47 11.87
C ILE A 27 0.52 -8.80 13.28
N LYS A 28 1.00 -7.82 14.04
CA LYS A 28 1.48 -8.05 15.40
C LYS A 28 0.37 -8.55 16.33
N GLY A 29 -0.82 -7.95 16.26
CA GLY A 29 -1.96 -8.34 17.09
C GLY A 29 -2.49 -9.73 16.77
N SER A 30 -2.67 -10.05 15.48
CA SER A 30 -3.24 -11.34 15.04
C SER A 30 -2.34 -12.56 15.29
N LEU A 31 -1.03 -12.36 15.52
CA LEU A 31 -0.12 -13.43 15.94
C LEU A 31 -0.25 -13.78 17.44
N LEU A 32 -0.79 -12.86 18.25
CA LEU A 32 -1.01 -13.07 19.70
C LEU A 32 -2.41 -13.60 20.01
N ASP A 33 -3.25 -13.66 18.98
CA ASP A 33 -4.67 -13.97 19.03
C ASP A 33 -4.93 -15.48 18.83
N GLU A 34 -6.22 -15.86 18.75
CA GLU A 34 -6.67 -17.22 18.48
C GLU A 34 -6.07 -17.83 17.19
N PRO A 35 -5.86 -19.17 17.16
CA PRO A 35 -5.39 -19.87 15.96
C PRO A 35 -6.25 -19.55 14.73
N GLY A 36 -5.60 -19.15 13.63
CA GLY A 36 -6.27 -18.87 12.34
C GLY A 36 -6.69 -17.43 12.10
N ARG A 37 -6.67 -16.53 13.10
CA ARG A 37 -6.91 -15.09 12.90
C ARG A 37 -5.88 -14.44 11.99
N PHE A 38 -4.61 -14.82 12.14
CA PHE A 38 -3.53 -14.37 11.24
C PHE A 38 -3.82 -14.77 9.79
N THR A 39 -4.21 -16.02 9.54
CA THR A 39 -4.57 -16.51 8.19
C THR A 39 -5.75 -15.75 7.61
N LEU A 40 -6.78 -15.48 8.41
CA LEU A 40 -7.95 -14.69 7.99
C LEU A 40 -7.54 -13.27 7.60
N LEU A 41 -6.73 -12.61 8.43
CA LEU A 41 -6.18 -11.28 8.16
C LEU A 41 -5.46 -11.27 6.80
N LEU A 42 -4.55 -12.21 6.58
CA LEU A 42 -3.80 -12.30 5.32
C LEU A 42 -4.69 -12.53 4.10
N LYS A 43 -5.75 -13.35 4.22
CA LYS A 43 -6.72 -13.56 3.12
C LYS A 43 -7.49 -12.28 2.77
N ILE A 44 -7.90 -11.51 3.78
CA ILE A 44 -8.56 -10.22 3.58
C ILE A 44 -7.59 -9.23 2.91
N TYR A 45 -6.40 -9.07 3.48
CA TYR A 45 -5.41 -8.13 2.97
C TYR A 45 -4.85 -8.51 1.61
N LYS A 46 -4.79 -9.80 1.25
CA LYS A 46 -4.44 -10.24 -0.12
C LYS A 46 -5.37 -9.60 -1.15
N ARG A 47 -6.67 -9.51 -0.87
CA ARG A 47 -7.65 -8.88 -1.77
C ARG A 47 -7.51 -7.36 -1.79
N ILE A 48 -7.31 -6.74 -0.62
CA ILE A 48 -7.10 -5.29 -0.50
C ILE A 48 -5.83 -4.86 -1.26
N ILE A 49 -4.73 -5.59 -1.08
CA ILE A 49 -3.46 -5.34 -1.76
C ILE A 49 -3.61 -5.51 -3.27
N TRP A 50 -4.36 -6.51 -3.73
CA TRP A 50 -4.65 -6.68 -5.16
C TRP A 50 -5.41 -5.48 -5.74
N LEU A 51 -6.44 -5.00 -5.04
CA LEU A 51 -7.15 -3.77 -5.42
C LEU A 51 -6.22 -2.55 -5.41
N ALA A 52 -5.33 -2.46 -4.43
CA ALA A 52 -4.36 -1.38 -4.31
C ALA A 52 -3.35 -1.34 -5.46
N HIS A 53 -2.99 -2.49 -6.05
CA HIS A 53 -2.15 -2.51 -7.26
C HIS A 53 -2.88 -1.86 -8.45
N GLY A 54 -4.16 -2.16 -8.64
CA GLY A 54 -4.99 -1.45 -9.62
C GLY A 54 -5.11 0.04 -9.27
N GLY A 55 -5.24 0.34 -7.98
CA GLY A 55 -5.22 1.69 -7.43
C GLY A 55 -3.97 2.47 -7.82
N VAL A 56 -2.76 1.93 -7.65
CA VAL A 56 -1.50 2.57 -8.07
C VAL A 56 -1.59 3.08 -9.51
N ILE A 57 -2.02 2.22 -10.43
CA ILE A 57 -2.10 2.57 -11.85
C ILE A 57 -3.09 3.73 -12.06
N ILE A 58 -4.28 3.62 -11.46
CA ILE A 58 -5.32 4.66 -11.56
C ILE A 58 -4.81 5.98 -10.96
N ALA A 59 -4.15 5.96 -9.81
CA ALA A 59 -3.64 7.16 -9.15
C ALA A 59 -2.52 7.83 -9.94
N ILE A 60 -1.57 7.06 -10.49
CA ILE A 60 -0.50 7.61 -11.33
C ILE A 60 -1.10 8.26 -12.57
N VAL A 61 -1.96 7.55 -13.31
CA VAL A 61 -2.55 8.07 -14.55
C VAL A 61 -3.41 9.31 -14.25
N SER A 62 -4.30 9.25 -13.27
CA SER A 62 -5.14 10.39 -12.90
C SER A 62 -4.32 11.58 -12.38
N GLY A 63 -3.26 11.34 -11.61
CA GLY A 63 -2.36 12.39 -11.12
C GLY A 63 -1.61 13.10 -12.25
N PHE A 64 -1.13 12.33 -13.23
CA PHE A 64 -0.48 12.85 -14.43
C PHE A 64 -1.47 13.66 -15.30
N LEU A 65 -2.72 13.23 -15.42
CA LEU A 65 -3.75 13.99 -16.16
C LEU A 65 -4.16 15.30 -15.47
N MET A 66 -3.93 15.41 -14.15
CA MET A 66 -4.32 16.58 -13.36
C MET A 66 -3.18 17.58 -13.16
N THR A 67 -1.92 17.18 -13.32
CA THR A 67 -0.77 18.07 -13.12
C THR A 67 -0.50 18.91 -14.38
N THR A 68 -0.16 20.18 -14.18
CA THR A 68 0.32 21.07 -15.25
C THR A 68 1.80 21.43 -15.07
N GLN A 69 2.39 21.12 -13.91
CA GLN A 69 3.72 21.55 -13.51
C GLN A 69 4.69 20.36 -13.36
N TRP A 70 5.03 19.79 -14.51
CA TRP A 70 5.80 18.55 -14.67
C TRP A 70 7.26 18.62 -14.21
N LEU A 71 7.87 19.81 -14.25
CA LEU A 71 9.31 20.00 -14.00
C LEU A 71 9.59 20.62 -12.63
N THR A 72 8.69 20.44 -11.66
CA THR A 72 8.86 20.94 -10.30
C THR A 72 9.53 19.89 -9.41
N VAL A 73 10.35 20.34 -8.47
CA VAL A 73 10.97 19.46 -7.45
C VAL A 73 9.89 18.68 -6.69
N TRP A 74 8.76 19.33 -6.38
CA TRP A 74 7.61 18.68 -5.75
C TRP A 74 7.07 17.50 -6.57
N PHE A 75 6.86 17.69 -7.88
CA PHE A 75 6.36 16.63 -8.75
C PHE A 75 7.31 15.43 -8.79
N PHE A 76 8.63 15.67 -8.90
CA PHE A 76 9.62 14.60 -8.87
C PHE A 76 9.60 13.81 -7.55
N ILE A 77 9.47 14.49 -6.40
CA ILE A 77 9.34 13.84 -5.09
C ILE A 77 8.08 12.97 -5.04
N VAL A 78 6.94 13.49 -5.51
CA VAL A 78 5.67 12.73 -5.56
C VAL A 78 5.81 11.47 -6.42
N VAL A 79 6.42 11.58 -7.60
CA VAL A 79 6.68 10.42 -8.48
C VAL A 79 7.59 9.41 -7.79
N LEU A 80 8.64 9.86 -7.10
CA LEU A 80 9.55 8.98 -6.37
C LEU A 80 8.83 8.23 -5.24
N ILE A 81 7.94 8.90 -4.51
CA ILE A 81 7.12 8.27 -3.47
C ILE A 81 6.18 7.23 -4.09
N TRP A 82 5.56 7.51 -5.23
CA TRP A 82 4.74 6.52 -5.94
C TRP A 82 5.53 5.28 -6.37
N LEU A 83 6.77 5.44 -6.82
CA LEU A 83 7.66 4.32 -7.14
C LEU A 83 7.97 3.49 -5.90
N ALA A 84 8.32 4.14 -4.78
CA ALA A 84 8.57 3.46 -3.52
C ALA A 84 7.31 2.72 -3.02
N LEU A 85 6.14 3.36 -3.03
CA LEU A 85 4.84 2.77 -2.71
C LEU A 85 4.58 1.51 -3.54
N SER A 86 4.77 1.59 -4.85
CA SER A 86 4.52 0.49 -5.78
C SER A 86 5.43 -0.71 -5.49
N ALA A 87 6.72 -0.46 -5.26
CA ALA A 87 7.68 -1.49 -4.91
C ALA A 87 7.36 -2.17 -3.57
N LEU A 88 7.09 -1.36 -2.54
CA LEU A 88 6.73 -1.84 -1.20
C LEU A 88 5.42 -2.62 -1.20
N LEU A 89 4.43 -2.18 -1.98
CA LEU A 89 3.16 -2.87 -2.15
C LEU A 89 3.36 -4.26 -2.79
N GLY A 90 4.21 -4.35 -3.82
CA GLY A 90 4.58 -5.62 -4.46
C GLY A 90 5.32 -6.57 -3.52
N MET A 91 6.28 -6.05 -2.73
CA MET A 91 7.01 -6.86 -1.74
C MET A 91 6.09 -7.36 -0.62
N THR A 92 5.17 -6.52 -0.14
CA THR A 92 4.14 -6.89 0.83
C THR A 92 3.25 -7.98 0.26
N ALA A 93 2.75 -7.83 -0.97
CA ALA A 93 1.92 -8.83 -1.63
C ALA A 93 2.62 -10.18 -1.78
N LYS A 94 3.90 -10.16 -2.16
CA LYS A 94 4.72 -11.37 -2.30
C LYS A 94 4.86 -12.09 -0.95
N ALA A 95 5.19 -11.37 0.11
CA ALA A 95 5.31 -11.95 1.46
C ALA A 95 3.98 -12.56 1.92
N VAL A 96 2.85 -11.85 1.76
CA VAL A 96 1.50 -12.39 2.07
C VAL A 96 1.24 -13.69 1.32
N ARG A 97 1.57 -13.74 0.02
CA ARG A 97 1.36 -14.95 -0.80
C ARG A 97 2.19 -16.13 -0.29
N ILE A 98 3.49 -15.91 -0.04
CA ILE A 98 4.41 -16.97 0.42
C ILE A 98 3.98 -17.52 1.78
N ILE A 99 3.59 -16.65 2.72
CA ILE A 99 3.10 -17.09 4.04
C ILE A 99 1.84 -17.95 3.88
N LEU A 100 0.85 -17.51 3.11
CA LEU A 100 -0.36 -18.31 2.88
C LEU A 100 -0.06 -19.67 2.24
N GLU A 101 0.88 -19.73 1.29
CA GLU A 101 1.31 -21.00 0.67
C GLU A 101 2.06 -21.93 1.65
N ASN A 102 2.80 -21.36 2.60
CA ASN A 102 3.52 -22.12 3.63
C ASN A 102 2.56 -22.64 4.71
N LEU A 103 1.58 -21.84 5.13
CA LEU A 103 0.49 -22.26 6.03
C LEU A 103 -0.29 -23.46 5.46
N GLU A 104 -0.58 -23.46 4.16
CA GLU A 104 -1.25 -24.57 3.49
C GLU A 104 -0.41 -25.86 3.45
N LYS A 105 0.92 -25.74 3.56
CA LYS A 105 1.88 -26.85 3.48
C LYS A 105 2.47 -27.24 4.84
N ASP A 106 1.97 -26.67 5.93
CA ASP A 106 2.48 -26.84 7.31
C ASP A 106 4.01 -26.61 7.40
N LYS A 107 4.49 -25.57 6.71
CA LYS A 107 5.91 -25.17 6.69
C LYS A 107 6.16 -23.98 7.60
N LYS A 108 7.36 -23.92 8.20
CA LYS A 108 7.81 -22.76 8.98
C LYS A 108 7.83 -21.49 8.13
N GLU A 109 7.42 -20.38 8.74
CA GLU A 109 7.18 -19.10 8.06
C GLU A 109 7.71 -17.85 8.79
N ASP A 110 8.40 -18.05 9.92
CA ASP A 110 8.86 -16.96 10.81
C ASP A 110 9.68 -15.88 10.08
N ASP A 111 10.53 -16.28 9.14
CA ASP A 111 11.34 -15.36 8.33
C ASP A 111 10.47 -14.48 7.43
N GLU A 112 9.43 -15.05 6.83
CA GLU A 112 8.54 -14.33 5.92
C GLU A 112 7.58 -13.43 6.69
N ILE A 113 7.16 -13.82 7.90
CA ILE A 113 6.40 -12.95 8.81
C ILE A 113 7.20 -11.69 9.16
N THR A 114 8.49 -11.85 9.47
CA THR A 114 9.38 -10.73 9.78
C THR A 114 9.53 -9.78 8.60
N LYS A 115 9.71 -10.33 7.39
CA LYS A 115 9.75 -9.54 6.14
C LYS A 115 8.42 -8.83 5.88
N LEU A 116 7.29 -9.52 6.04
CA LEU A 116 5.96 -8.95 5.86
C LEU A 116 5.77 -7.73 6.78
N ARG A 117 6.17 -7.84 8.05
CA ARG A 117 6.08 -6.73 9.02
C ARG A 117 6.91 -5.54 8.59
N LEU A 118 8.15 -5.77 8.16
CA LEU A 118 9.05 -4.72 7.66
C LEU A 118 8.45 -4.04 6.42
N TYR A 119 8.07 -4.79 5.39
CA TYR A 119 7.52 -4.23 4.16
C TYR A 119 6.21 -3.49 4.39
N SER A 120 5.32 -4.01 5.25
CA SER A 120 4.06 -3.34 5.60
C SER A 120 4.31 -2.04 6.38
N PHE A 121 5.33 -2.02 7.24
CA PHE A 121 5.72 -0.81 7.98
C PHE A 121 6.32 0.26 7.06
N LEU A 122 7.22 -0.14 6.16
CA LEU A 122 7.77 0.76 5.15
C LEU A 122 6.69 1.29 4.20
N LEU A 123 5.75 0.42 3.79
CA LEU A 123 4.60 0.80 2.97
C LEU A 123 3.75 1.85 3.68
N MET A 124 3.45 1.65 4.97
CA MET A 124 2.76 2.61 5.81
C MET A 124 3.49 3.98 5.81
N ILE A 125 4.81 3.99 6.02
CA ILE A 125 5.61 5.22 5.97
C ILE A 125 5.46 5.90 4.61
N ALA A 126 5.57 5.16 3.51
CA ALA A 126 5.45 5.72 2.17
C ALA A 126 4.05 6.33 1.91
N ILE A 127 2.98 5.71 2.43
CA ILE A 127 1.61 6.25 2.35
C ILE A 127 1.50 7.56 3.14
N LEU A 128 2.05 7.59 4.35
CA LEU A 128 2.05 8.80 5.19
C LEU A 128 2.88 9.92 4.56
N SER A 129 4.04 9.60 3.96
CA SER A 129 4.85 10.56 3.21
C SER A 129 4.10 11.15 2.03
N MET A 130 3.34 10.33 1.28
CA MET A 130 2.51 10.82 0.18
C MET A 130 1.47 11.84 0.66
N PHE A 131 0.80 11.56 1.78
CA PHE A 131 -0.16 12.49 2.37
C PHE A 131 0.51 13.77 2.90
N MET A 132 1.68 13.65 3.52
CA MET A 132 2.48 14.79 3.98
C MET A 132 2.83 15.73 2.82
N MET A 133 3.23 15.19 1.67
CA MET A 133 3.56 16.00 0.48
C MET A 133 2.38 16.82 -0.05
N LYS A 134 1.15 16.37 0.20
CA LYS A 134 -0.05 17.16 -0.11
C LYS A 134 -0.13 18.38 0.79
N ILE A 135 0.14 18.24 2.09
CA ILE A 135 0.08 19.35 3.07
C ILE A 135 1.19 20.36 2.81
N VAL A 136 2.41 19.90 2.56
CA VAL A 136 3.59 20.74 2.32
C VAL A 136 3.40 21.67 1.11
N LEU A 137 2.59 21.28 0.12
CA LEU A 137 2.30 22.14 -1.04
C LEU A 137 1.51 23.41 -0.66
N TYR A 138 0.74 23.38 0.43
CA TYR A 138 -0.15 24.47 0.83
C TYR A 138 0.39 25.33 1.99
N ILE A 139 1.59 25.02 2.48
CA ILE A 139 2.33 25.81 3.47
C ILE A 139 3.35 26.67 2.73
#